data_AF-A0A7S0P8D0-F1
#
_entry.id   AF-A0A7S0P8D0-F1
#
_cell.length_a   1.000
_cell.length_b   1.000
_cell.length_c   1.000
_cell.angle_alpha   90.00
_cell.angle_beta   90.00
_cell.angle_gamma   90.00
#
_symmetry.space_group_name_H-M   'P 1'
#
loop_
_entity.id
_entity.type
_entity.pdbx_description
1 polymer ?
#
loop_
_entity_poly.entity_id
_entity_poly.type
_entity_poly.pdbx_seq_one_letter_code
_entity_poly.pdbx_strand_id
1 'polypeptide(L)'
;SSVPICSPADLTRQLVPHRGPGTQIRRGAKASVFTPGAADDAAITAALTEAHGRPTTAASIADRHGARVLAIVATANHNAVAVVTETHLSPTPHDPVPEGSFAAPRLSAFVARRQGLDDAAEPAVWAALTERFPELWWAARPAPER
;
A
#
# COMPACT_ATOMS: atom_id res chain seq x y z
N SER A 1 -18.56 -11.97 5.35
CA SER A 1 -19.06 -13.09 4.50
C SER A 1 -18.53 -12.96 3.08
N SER A 2 -18.18 -14.08 2.45
CA SER A 2 -17.66 -14.14 1.08
C SER A 2 -18.28 -15.28 0.30
N VAL A 3 -18.47 -15.11 -1.00
CA VAL A 3 -19.00 -16.13 -1.91
C VAL A 3 -17.87 -16.61 -2.83
N PRO A 4 -17.40 -17.86 -2.70
CA PRO A 4 -16.44 -18.43 -3.63
C PRO A 4 -17.15 -19.02 -4.86
N ILE A 5 -16.58 -18.79 -6.04
CA ILE A 5 -16.94 -19.44 -7.31
C ILE A 5 -15.70 -20.18 -7.79
N CYS A 6 -15.72 -21.51 -7.73
CA CYS A 6 -14.58 -22.35 -8.09
C CYS A 6 -15.03 -23.73 -8.59
N SER A 7 -14.11 -24.44 -9.24
CA SER A 7 -14.30 -25.87 -9.53
C SER A 7 -14.39 -26.66 -8.23
N PRO A 8 -15.23 -27.71 -8.13
CA PRO A 8 -15.29 -28.58 -6.95
C PRO A 8 -13.92 -29.15 -6.56
N ALA A 9 -13.05 -29.44 -7.53
CA ALA A 9 -11.71 -29.96 -7.31
C ALA A 9 -10.79 -28.98 -6.55
N ASP A 10 -11.07 -27.67 -6.63
CA ASP A 10 -10.29 -26.61 -6.01
C ASP A 10 -10.94 -26.07 -4.72
N LEU A 11 -12.10 -26.60 -4.31
CA LEU A 11 -12.87 -26.08 -3.19
C LEU A 11 -12.06 -26.00 -1.89
N THR A 12 -11.27 -27.03 -1.57
CA THR A 12 -10.42 -27.02 -0.37
C THR A 12 -9.36 -25.92 -0.45
N ARG A 13 -8.73 -25.73 -1.62
CA ARG A 13 -7.74 -24.68 -1.86
C ARG A 13 -8.36 -23.28 -1.85
N GLN A 14 -9.65 -23.18 -2.20
CA GLN A 14 -10.41 -21.93 -2.19
C GLN A 14 -10.87 -21.52 -0.78
N LEU A 15 -11.22 -22.50 0.06
CA LEU A 15 -11.66 -22.27 1.42
C LEU A 15 -10.49 -22.09 2.40
N VAL A 16 -9.35 -22.73 2.13
CA VAL A 16 -8.16 -22.76 2.97
C VAL A 16 -6.93 -22.80 2.05
N PRO A 17 -6.23 -21.69 1.72
CA PRO A 17 -6.26 -20.31 2.20
C PRO A 17 -7.05 -19.35 1.26
N HIS A 18 -7.23 -18.07 1.62
CA HIS A 18 -7.97 -17.04 0.85
C HIS A 18 -7.39 -16.67 -0.53
N ARG A 19 -6.59 -17.55 -1.15
CA ARG A 19 -5.96 -17.39 -2.47
C ARG A 19 -6.06 -18.71 -3.26
N GLY A 20 -7.27 -19.24 -3.39
CA GLY A 20 -7.53 -20.34 -4.32
C GLY A 20 -7.64 -19.87 -5.78
N PRO A 21 -7.62 -20.80 -6.75
CA PRO A 21 -7.64 -20.48 -8.18
C PRO A 21 -9.00 -19.98 -8.71
N GLY A 22 -10.04 -19.97 -7.87
CA GLY A 22 -11.37 -19.47 -8.22
C GLY A 22 -11.56 -17.98 -7.91
N THR A 23 -12.72 -17.47 -8.31
CA THR A 23 -13.13 -16.08 -8.03
C THR A 23 -13.79 -15.99 -6.66
N GLN A 24 -13.30 -15.11 -5.79
CA GLN A 24 -13.92 -14.84 -4.50
C GLN A 24 -14.61 -13.48 -4.53
N ILE A 25 -15.93 -13.46 -4.31
CA ILE A 25 -16.73 -12.24 -4.22
C ILE A 25 -16.91 -11.88 -2.75
N ARG A 26 -16.60 -10.63 -2.38
CA ARG A 26 -16.71 -10.09 -1.03
C ARG A 26 -17.39 -8.74 -1.09
N ARG A 27 -17.97 -8.29 0.03
CA ARG A 27 -18.42 -6.89 0.18
C ARG A 27 -17.27 -5.90 -0.09
N GLY A 28 -16.04 -6.35 0.19
CA GLY A 28 -14.81 -5.60 -0.05
C GLY A 28 -14.60 -4.48 0.97
N ALA A 29 -13.48 -3.80 0.82
CA ALA A 29 -13.20 -2.55 1.50
C ALA A 29 -13.25 -1.41 0.48
N LYS A 30 -13.59 -0.20 0.94
CA LYS A 30 -13.37 1.02 0.17
C LYS A 30 -12.11 1.71 0.70
N ALA A 31 -11.21 2.05 -0.20
CA ALA A 31 -10.06 2.88 0.10
C ALA A 31 -10.36 4.33 -0.29
N SER A 32 -9.81 5.26 0.49
CA SER A 32 -9.89 6.69 0.26
C SER A 32 -8.48 7.26 0.08
N VAL A 33 -8.36 8.26 -0.79
CA VAL A 33 -7.12 9.00 -1.02
C VAL A 33 -7.16 10.26 -0.16
N PHE A 34 -6.13 10.45 0.66
CA PHE A 34 -5.94 11.58 1.55
C PHE A 34 -4.81 12.45 1.04
N THR A 35 -5.04 13.77 1.00
CA THR A 35 -4.01 14.76 0.65
C THR A 35 -3.07 15.03 1.84
N PRO A 36 -1.79 15.33 1.58
CA PRO A 36 -0.81 15.67 2.62
C PRO A 36 -1.30 16.86 3.48
N GLY A 37 -1.14 16.76 4.80
CA GLY A 37 -1.59 17.78 5.76
C GLY A 37 -3.02 17.59 6.31
N ALA A 38 -3.83 16.71 5.71
CA ALA A 38 -5.18 16.41 6.19
C ALA A 38 -5.24 15.21 7.17
N ALA A 39 -4.15 14.47 7.37
CA ALA A 39 -4.15 13.32 8.27
C ALA A 39 -2.73 12.93 8.74
N ASP A 40 -2.27 13.54 9.81
CA ASP A 40 -1.65 12.77 10.90
C ASP A 40 -2.78 12.10 11.70
N ASP A 41 -3.58 11.29 11.02
CA ASP A 41 -4.58 10.47 11.69
C ASP A 41 -3.81 9.48 12.56
N ALA A 42 -4.08 9.51 13.87
CA ALA A 42 -3.43 8.66 14.84
C ALA A 42 -3.56 7.17 14.47
N ALA A 43 -4.63 6.78 13.78
CA ALA A 43 -4.85 5.42 13.30
C ALA A 43 -3.91 5.03 12.14
N ILE A 44 -3.62 5.96 11.23
CA ILE A 44 -2.65 5.76 10.14
C ILE A 44 -1.23 5.61 10.73
N THR A 45 -0.86 6.51 11.64
CA THR A 45 0.43 6.44 12.35
C THR A 45 0.56 5.16 13.16
N ALA A 46 -0.52 4.72 13.83
CA ALA A 46 -0.52 3.45 14.56
C ALA A 46 -0.32 2.24 13.63
N ALA A 47 -1.01 2.21 12.48
CA ALA A 47 -0.86 1.12 11.50
C ALA A 47 0.56 1.06 10.91
N LEU A 48 1.14 2.21 10.56
CA LEU A 48 2.52 2.29 10.08
C LEU A 48 3.53 1.88 11.16
N THR A 49 3.33 2.36 12.39
CA THR A 49 4.21 2.05 13.53
C THR A 49 4.20 0.56 13.86
N GLU A 50 3.02 -0.07 13.88
CA GLU A 50 2.86 -1.51 14.09
C GLU A 50 3.60 -2.32 13.01
N ALA A 51 3.41 -1.98 11.74
CA ALA A 51 4.02 -2.70 10.62
C ALA A 51 5.55 -2.55 10.56
N HIS A 52 6.08 -1.39 10.95
CA HIS A 52 7.52 -1.12 10.92
C HIS A 52 8.25 -1.44 12.23
N GLY A 53 7.53 -1.75 13.33
CA GLY A 53 8.09 -2.06 14.65
C GLY A 53 8.76 -0.87 15.35
N ARG A 54 8.55 0.36 14.87
CA ARG A 54 9.10 1.60 15.43
C ARG A 54 8.19 2.78 15.09
N PRO A 55 8.17 3.87 15.89
CA PRO A 55 7.39 5.06 15.60
C PRO A 55 7.62 5.54 14.16
N THR A 56 6.57 5.51 13.33
CA THR A 56 6.65 5.80 11.90
C THR A 56 5.42 6.58 11.45
N THR A 57 5.64 7.76 10.86
CA THR A 57 4.63 8.61 10.23
C THR A 57 4.88 8.74 8.72
N ALA A 58 3.89 9.17 7.95
CA ALA A 58 4.06 9.45 6.53
C ALA A 58 5.14 10.52 6.28
N ALA A 59 5.19 11.57 7.13
CA ALA A 59 6.24 12.59 7.10
C ALA A 59 7.63 11.97 7.31
N SER A 60 7.81 11.14 8.35
CA SER A 60 9.10 10.49 8.64
C SER A 60 9.57 9.56 7.51
N ILE A 61 8.63 8.95 6.77
CA ILE A 61 8.94 8.14 5.58
C ILE A 61 9.46 9.05 4.46
N ALA A 62 8.78 10.16 4.21
CA ALA A 62 9.17 11.12 3.20
C ALA A 62 10.54 11.77 3.51
N ASP A 63 10.77 12.17 4.76
CA ASP A 63 12.04 12.75 5.25
C ASP A 63 13.23 11.81 5.00
N ARG A 64 13.06 10.50 5.28
CA ARG A 64 14.10 9.49 5.03
C ARG A 64 14.51 9.43 3.55
N HIS A 65 13.57 9.72 2.66
CA HIS A 65 13.80 9.68 1.21
C HIS A 65 14.13 11.06 0.63
N GLY A 66 14.25 12.10 1.44
CA GLY A 66 14.41 13.48 0.96
C GLY A 66 13.27 13.90 0.03
N ALA A 67 12.07 13.40 0.30
CA ALA A 67 10.92 13.47 -0.57
C ALA A 67 9.74 14.18 0.11
N ARG A 68 8.73 14.51 -0.69
CA ARG A 68 7.44 15.00 -0.20
C ARG A 68 6.39 13.89 -0.27
N VAL A 69 5.49 13.82 0.70
CA VAL A 69 4.30 12.96 0.60
C VAL A 69 3.39 13.53 -0.50
N LEU A 70 2.98 12.69 -1.44
CA LEU A 70 2.03 13.05 -2.51
C LEU A 70 0.61 12.62 -2.16
N ALA A 71 0.46 11.44 -1.56
CA ALA A 71 -0.82 10.92 -1.12
C ALA A 71 -0.66 9.86 -0.03
N ILE A 72 -1.69 9.72 0.79
CA ILE A 72 -1.89 8.56 1.65
C ILE A 72 -3.17 7.87 1.17
N VAL A 73 -3.15 6.55 1.00
CA VAL A 73 -4.34 5.79 0.60
C VAL A 73 -4.62 4.77 1.68
N ALA A 74 -5.81 4.80 2.27
CA ALA A 74 -6.16 3.89 3.35
C ALA A 74 -7.61 3.42 3.28
N THR A 75 -7.87 2.24 3.81
CA THR A 75 -9.24 1.79 4.08
C THR A 75 -9.83 2.52 5.27
N ALA A 76 -11.16 2.64 5.34
CA ALA A 76 -11.85 3.34 6.45
C ALA A 76 -11.51 2.79 7.86
N ASN A 77 -11.16 1.51 7.95
CA ASN A 77 -10.74 0.86 9.20
C ASN A 77 -9.21 0.83 9.40
N HIS A 78 -8.44 1.43 8.49
CA HIS A 78 -6.97 1.47 8.53
C HIS A 78 -6.31 0.08 8.57
N ASN A 79 -7.00 -0.96 8.10
CA ASN A 79 -6.45 -2.30 7.97
C ASN A 79 -5.49 -2.44 6.78
N ALA A 80 -5.54 -1.50 5.82
CA ALA A 80 -4.49 -1.32 4.82
C ALA A 80 -4.22 0.17 4.63
N VAL A 81 -2.94 0.52 4.50
CA VAL A 81 -2.44 1.89 4.35
C VAL A 81 -1.28 1.88 3.36
N ALA A 82 -1.28 2.84 2.44
CA ALA A 82 -0.20 3.11 1.52
C ALA A 82 0.23 4.57 1.60
N VAL A 83 1.54 4.81 1.53
CA VAL A 83 2.14 6.14 1.50
C VAL A 83 2.87 6.30 0.17
N VAL A 84 2.43 7.28 -0.61
CA VAL A 84 3.04 7.66 -1.89
C VAL A 84 3.85 8.92 -1.67
N THR A 85 5.13 8.86 -2.02
CA THR A 85 6.04 10.02 -1.98
C THR A 85 6.51 10.36 -3.37
N GLU A 86 7.06 11.56 -3.50
CA GLU A 86 7.79 12.01 -4.68
C GLU A 86 9.12 11.25 -4.76
N THR A 87 9.56 10.85 -5.95
CA THR A 87 10.93 10.37 -6.18
C THR A 87 11.52 11.10 -7.37
N HIS A 88 12.76 11.55 -7.23
CA HIS A 88 13.53 12.04 -8.37
C HIS A 88 14.30 10.85 -8.95
N LEU A 89 14.05 10.53 -10.22
CA LEU A 89 14.83 9.55 -10.96
C LEU A 89 16.15 10.20 -11.37
N SER A 90 17.07 10.37 -10.40
CA SER A 90 18.45 10.72 -10.73
C SER A 90 19.23 9.44 -11.03
N PRO A 91 19.96 9.34 -12.15
CA PRO A 91 20.80 8.17 -12.47
C PRO A 91 21.97 7.98 -11.48
N THR A 92 22.25 8.99 -10.65
CA THR A 92 23.39 9.03 -9.73
C THR A 92 22.95 9.63 -8.38
N PRO A 93 23.18 8.94 -7.25
CA PRO A 93 22.68 9.35 -5.93
C PRO A 93 23.32 10.62 -5.35
N HIS A 94 24.34 11.17 -6.01
CA HIS A 94 25.09 12.35 -5.57
C HIS A 94 24.94 13.57 -6.46
N ASP A 95 24.21 13.48 -7.58
CA ASP A 95 24.00 14.65 -8.42
C ASP A 95 22.85 15.51 -7.89
N PRO A 96 23.01 16.84 -7.89
CA PRO A 96 21.91 17.74 -7.60
C PRO A 96 20.79 17.45 -8.59
N VAL A 97 19.58 17.25 -8.06
CA VAL A 97 18.38 17.04 -8.85
C VAL A 97 18.24 18.21 -9.83
N PRO A 98 18.36 17.99 -11.15
CA PRO A 98 18.34 19.09 -12.10
C PRO A 98 16.98 19.78 -12.06
N GLU A 99 16.99 21.12 -12.16
CA GLU A 99 15.75 21.90 -12.32
C GLU A 99 15.00 21.37 -13.54
N GLY A 100 13.76 20.92 -13.34
CA GLY A 100 12.95 20.27 -14.38
C GLY A 100 13.01 18.74 -14.39
N SER A 101 13.67 18.07 -13.44
CA SER A 101 13.55 16.62 -13.29
C SER A 101 12.09 16.22 -13.00
N PHE A 102 11.61 15.19 -13.69
CA PHE A 102 10.28 14.66 -13.45
C PHE A 102 10.26 13.93 -12.12
N ALA A 103 9.50 14.48 -11.19
CA ALA A 103 9.13 13.83 -9.96
C ALA A 103 8.13 12.71 -10.27
N ALA A 104 8.53 11.46 -10.09
CA ALA A 104 7.68 10.31 -10.31
C ALA A 104 7.00 9.89 -8.98
N PRO A 105 5.75 9.37 -9.01
CA PRO A 105 5.12 8.80 -7.83
C PRO A 105 5.82 7.51 -7.42
N ARG A 106 6.20 7.42 -6.15
CA ARG A 106 6.79 6.23 -5.53
C ARG A 106 5.94 5.74 -4.38
N LEU A 107 5.57 4.48 -4.39
CA LEU A 107 5.00 3.79 -3.24
C LEU A 107 6.12 3.48 -2.25
N SER A 108 6.22 4.30 -1.21
CA SER A 108 7.29 4.23 -0.20
C SER A 108 6.92 3.38 1.01
N ALA A 109 5.63 3.19 1.27
CA ALA A 109 5.15 2.20 2.22
C ALA A 109 3.81 1.61 1.74
N PHE A 110 3.66 0.30 1.94
CA PHE A 110 2.40 -0.41 1.76
C PHE A 110 2.28 -1.42 2.89
N VAL A 111 1.31 -1.21 3.77
CA VAL A 111 1.13 -2.02 4.98
C VAL A 111 -0.30 -2.55 5.01
N ALA A 112 -0.44 -3.84 5.32
CA ALA A 112 -1.72 -4.49 5.53
C ALA A 112 -1.67 -5.27 6.85
N ARG A 113 -2.61 -4.98 7.75
CA ARG A 113 -2.79 -5.75 8.98
C ARG A 113 -3.28 -7.15 8.65
N ARG A 114 -2.99 -8.10 9.54
CA ARG A 114 -3.43 -9.50 9.36
C ARG A 114 -4.95 -9.60 9.24
N GLN A 115 -5.69 -8.79 10.01
CA GLN A 115 -7.15 -8.66 9.91
C GLN A 115 -7.62 -8.08 8.56
N GLY A 116 -6.78 -7.32 7.85
CA GLY A 116 -7.10 -6.74 6.54
C GLY A 116 -7.11 -7.72 5.36
N LEU A 117 -6.52 -8.91 5.55
CA LEU A 117 -6.54 -9.98 4.54
C LEU A 117 -7.96 -10.57 4.37
N ASP A 118 -8.76 -10.54 5.44
CA ASP A 118 -10.12 -11.10 5.45
C ASP A 118 -11.16 -10.14 4.86
N ASP A 119 -10.83 -8.86 4.76
CA ASP A 119 -11.73 -7.82 4.22
C ASP A 119 -11.38 -7.39 2.80
N ALA A 120 -10.35 -8.01 2.18
CA ALA A 120 -9.79 -7.55 0.91
C ALA A 120 -9.34 -6.07 0.96
N ALA A 121 -8.75 -5.66 2.08
CA ALA A 121 -8.25 -4.30 2.28
C ALA A 121 -7.06 -3.97 1.37
N GLU A 122 -6.12 -4.91 1.21
CA GLU A 122 -4.97 -4.79 0.31
C GLU A 122 -5.40 -4.56 -1.16
N PRO A 123 -6.26 -5.40 -1.77
CA PRO A 123 -6.78 -5.16 -3.11
C PRO A 123 -7.49 -3.81 -3.28
N ALA A 124 -8.23 -3.35 -2.27
CA ALA A 124 -8.92 -2.06 -2.33
C ALA A 124 -7.95 -0.88 -2.37
N VAL A 125 -6.91 -0.89 -1.54
CA VAL A 125 -5.87 0.14 -1.55
C VAL A 125 -5.09 0.08 -2.85
N TRP A 126 -4.73 -1.12 -3.32
CA TRP A 126 -4.02 -1.28 -4.59
C TRP A 126 -4.82 -0.77 -5.79
N ALA A 127 -6.12 -1.07 -5.86
CA ALA A 127 -7.00 -0.55 -6.91
C ALA A 127 -7.06 0.99 -6.91
N ALA A 128 -7.20 1.60 -5.73
CA ALA A 128 -7.21 3.06 -5.61
C ALA A 128 -5.85 3.69 -5.99
N LEU A 129 -4.73 3.01 -5.71
CA LEU A 129 -3.40 3.46 -6.12
C LEU A 129 -3.24 3.43 -7.64
N THR A 130 -3.58 2.34 -8.30
CA THR A 130 -3.38 2.19 -9.76
C THR A 130 -4.36 3.02 -10.58
N GLU A 131 -5.55 3.32 -10.04
CA GLU A 131 -6.48 4.29 -10.63
C GLU A 131 -5.92 5.71 -10.57
N ARG A 132 -5.30 6.09 -9.44
CA ARG A 132 -4.80 7.46 -9.22
C ARG A 132 -3.43 7.72 -9.82
N PHE A 133 -2.56 6.72 -9.84
CA PHE A 133 -1.17 6.81 -10.28
C PHE A 133 -0.93 5.77 -11.39
N PRO A 134 -1.17 6.13 -12.66
CA PRO A 134 -0.96 5.23 -13.81
C PRO A 134 0.48 4.72 -13.92
N GLU A 135 1.44 5.55 -13.49
CA GLU A 135 2.84 5.20 -13.33
C GLU A 135 3.21 5.30 -11.85
N LEU A 136 3.56 4.16 -11.25
CA LEU A 136 3.90 4.04 -9.83
C LEU A 136 5.14 3.18 -9.66
N TRP A 137 6.15 3.69 -8.95
CA TRP A 137 7.40 2.97 -8.68
C TRP A 137 7.38 2.40 -7.26
N TRP A 138 7.84 1.16 -7.07
CA TRP A 138 7.95 0.57 -5.74
C TRP A 138 9.11 -0.42 -5.67
N ALA A 139 9.55 -0.72 -4.45
CA ALA A 139 10.52 -1.76 -4.18
C ALA A 139 10.03 -2.61 -3.01
N ALA A 140 10.14 -3.92 -3.13
CA ALA A 140 9.89 -4.87 -2.06
C ALA A 140 11.21 -5.58 -1.71
N ARG A 141 11.40 -5.91 -0.44
CA ARG A 141 12.52 -6.79 -0.06
C ARG A 141 12.24 -8.19 -0.58
N PRO A 142 13.25 -8.90 -1.12
CA PRO A 142 13.09 -10.30 -1.46
C PRO A 142 12.68 -11.09 -0.19
N ALA A 143 11.82 -12.08 -0.36
CA ALA A 143 11.49 -12.98 0.73
C ALA A 143 12.78 -13.71 1.17
N PRO A 144 12.99 -13.91 2.49
CA PRO A 144 14.12 -14.72 2.95
C PRO A 144 14.01 -16.12 2.34
N GLU A 145 15.12 -16.62 1.78
CA GLU A 145 15.21 -18.00 1.33
C GLU A 145 14.90 -18.93 2.52
N ARG A 146 14.00 -19.89 2.30
CA ARG A 146 13.57 -20.87 3.29
C ARG A 146 14.42 -22.12 3.22
#